data_AF-F0R7B8-F1
#
_entry.id   AF-F0R7B8-F1
#
_cell.length_a   1.000
_cell.length_b   1.000
_cell.length_c   1.000
_cell.angle_alpha   90.00
_cell.angle_beta   90.00
_cell.angle_gamma   90.00
#
_symmetry.space_group_name_H-M   'P 1'
#
loop_
_entity.id
_entity.type
_entity.pdbx_description
1 polymer ?
#
loop_
_entity_poly.entity_id
_entity_poly.type
_entity_poly.pdbx_seq_one_letter_code
_entity_poly.pdbx_strand_id
1 'polypeptide(L)' 'MKTDKKDKELDIAYFLSFCIEQYKNKHQMSGEEVATLFERYGVLPYLEDNFEVLHTQSHQWLMDEIEELIDRRKSEAKK' A
#
# COMPACT_ATOMS: atom_id res chain seq x y z
N MET A 1 -19.09 -21.42 -12.40
CA MET A 1 -18.19 -20.87 -11.38
C MET A 1 -17.05 -20.16 -12.09
N LYS A 2 -17.16 -18.84 -12.27
CA LYS A 2 -16.16 -17.97 -12.93
C LYS A 2 -16.07 -16.60 -12.22
N THR A 3 -16.60 -16.51 -11.00
CA THR A 3 -16.91 -15.23 -10.34
C THR A 3 -15.83 -14.83 -9.34
N ASP A 4 -15.17 -15.80 -8.71
CA ASP A 4 -14.33 -15.58 -7.51
C ASP A 4 -13.02 -14.82 -7.74
N LYS A 5 -12.39 -14.99 -8.92
CA LYS A 5 -11.08 -14.37 -9.19
C LYS A 5 -11.20 -12.85 -9.46
N LYS A 6 -12.26 -12.44 -10.16
CA LYS A 6 -12.45 -11.04 -10.53
C LYS A 6 -12.81 -10.18 -9.32
N ASP A 7 -13.55 -10.76 -8.37
CA ASP A 7 -13.92 -10.08 -7.13
C ASP A 7 -12.68 -9.83 -6.26
N LYS A 8 -11.78 -10.82 -6.16
CA LYS A 8 -10.50 -10.65 -5.44
C LYS A 8 -9.60 -9.56 -6.03
N GLU A 9 -9.48 -9.49 -7.36
CA GLU A 9 -8.70 -8.44 -8.03
C GLU A 9 -9.27 -7.03 -7.74
N LEU A 10 -10.61 -6.91 -7.66
CA LEU A 10 -11.27 -5.67 -7.28
C LEU A 10 -11.05 -5.32 -5.80
N ASP A 11 -11.12 -6.30 -4.90
CA ASP A 11 -10.87 -6.10 -3.47
C ASP A 11 -9.43 -5.62 -3.21
N ILE A 12 -8.45 -6.21 -3.90
CA ILE A 12 -7.07 -5.75 -3.88
C ILE A 12 -6.96 -4.32 -4.40
N ALA A 13 -7.59 -4.01 -5.54
CA ALA A 13 -7.56 -2.65 -6.10
C ALA A 13 -8.18 -1.61 -5.15
N TYR A 14 -9.28 -1.95 -4.47
CA TYR A 14 -9.89 -1.09 -3.45
C TYR A 14 -8.98 -0.91 -2.25
N PHE A 15 -8.32 -1.97 -1.79
CA PHE A 15 -7.36 -1.90 -0.69
C PHE A 15 -6.14 -1.03 -1.04
N LEU A 16 -5.55 -1.20 -2.22
CA LEU A 16 -4.45 -0.36 -2.68
C LEU A 16 -4.87 1.11 -2.78
N SER A 17 -6.06 1.38 -3.33
CA SER A 17 -6.63 2.72 -3.41
C SER A 17 -6.84 3.34 -2.02
N PHE A 18 -7.32 2.53 -1.07
CA PHE A 18 -7.46 2.93 0.33
C PHE A 18 -6.11 3.32 0.93
N CYS A 19 -5.08 2.48 0.81
CA CYS A 19 -3.74 2.78 1.33
C CYS A 19 -3.17 4.09 0.76
N ILE A 20 -3.32 4.32 -0.55
CA ILE A 20 -2.86 5.56 -1.20
C ILE A 20 -3.60 6.77 -0.62
N GLU A 21 -4.93 6.74 -0.54
CA GLU A 21 -5.73 7.88 -0.07
C GLU A 21 -5.50 8.16 1.42
N GLN A 22 -5.33 7.12 2.22
CA GLN A 22 -5.01 7.25 3.64
C GLN A 22 -3.64 7.89 3.87
N TYR A 23 -2.61 7.43 3.15
CA TYR A 23 -1.26 7.98 3.26
C TYR A 23 -1.21 9.43 2.76
N LYS A 24 -1.87 9.72 1.64
CA LYS A 24 -2.08 11.06 1.10
C LYS A 24 -2.63 12.02 2.16
N ASN A 25 -3.69 11.62 2.86
CA ASN A 25 -4.32 12.46 3.89
C ASN A 25 -3.42 12.64 5.12
N LYS A 26 -2.71 11.59 5.56
CA LYS A 26 -1.77 11.66 6.70
C LYS A 26 -0.59 12.62 6.42
N HIS A 27 -0.08 12.63 5.20
CA HIS A 27 1.13 13.36 4.81
C HIS A 27 0.87 14.65 4.01
N GLN A 28 -0.40 15.01 3.78
CA GLN A 28 -0.80 16.19 2.99
C GLN A 28 -0.17 16.20 1.58
N MET A 29 -0.07 15.03 0.97
CA MET A 29 0.45 14.83 -0.39
C MET A 29 -0.70 14.78 -1.40
N SER A 30 -0.39 14.80 -2.69
CA SER A 30 -1.32 14.39 -3.76
C SER A 30 -1.32 12.87 -3.94
N GLY A 31 -2.40 12.34 -4.52
CA GLY A 31 -2.47 10.90 -4.82
C GLY A 31 -1.39 10.45 -5.80
N GLU A 32 -1.00 11.30 -6.76
CA GLU A 32 0.08 11.04 -7.71
C GLU A 32 1.45 10.94 -7.02
N GLU A 33 1.75 11.86 -6.10
CA GLU A 33 3.00 11.82 -5.32
C GLU A 33 3.10 10.55 -4.48
N VAL A 34 1.99 10.13 -3.85
CA VAL A 34 1.94 8.90 -3.05
C VAL A 34 2.09 7.66 -3.93
N ALA A 35 1.38 7.59 -5.06
CA ALA A 35 1.50 6.47 -6.00
C ALA A 35 2.94 6.33 -6.50
N THR A 36 3.58 7.45 -6.88
CA THR A 36 4.99 7.48 -7.30
C THR A 36 5.94 7.05 -6.19
N LEU A 37 5.69 7.48 -4.95
CA LEU A 37 6.47 7.08 -3.78
C LEU A 37 6.34 5.58 -3.52
N PHE A 38 5.12 5.06 -3.56
CA PHE A 38 4.83 3.65 -3.31
C PHE A 38 5.43 2.76 -4.39
N GLU A 39 5.35 3.16 -5.66
CA GLU A 39 6.01 2.46 -6.77
C GLU A 39 7.53 2.44 -6.59
N ARG A 40 8.14 3.61 -6.32
CA ARG A 40 9.58 3.76 -6.12
C ARG A 40 10.14 2.84 -5.03
N TYR A 41 9.41 2.68 -3.93
CA TYR A 41 9.87 1.89 -2.78
C TYR A 41 9.24 0.49 -2.70
N GLY A 42 8.53 0.05 -3.74
CA GLY A 42 7.96 -1.30 -3.81
C GLY A 42 6.86 -1.56 -2.77
N VAL A 43 6.12 -0.53 -2.39
CA VAL A 43 4.99 -0.62 -1.44
C VAL A 43 3.79 -1.27 -2.10
N LEU A 44 3.45 -0.93 -3.35
CA LEU A 44 2.33 -1.54 -4.08
C LEU A 44 2.44 -3.07 -4.17
N PRO A 45 3.54 -3.66 -4.68
CA PRO A 45 3.67 -5.11 -4.72
C PRO A 45 3.69 -5.73 -3.31
N TYR A 46 4.26 -5.06 -2.31
CA TYR A 46 4.21 -5.55 -0.93
C TYR A 46 2.77 -5.64 -0.40
N LEU A 47 1.96 -4.60 -0.61
CA LEU A 47 0.56 -4.57 -0.19
C LEU A 47 -0.29 -5.61 -0.92
N GLU A 48 -0.06 -5.79 -2.23
CA GLU A 48 -0.74 -6.79 -3.05
C GLU A 48 -0.37 -8.22 -2.64
N ASP A 49 0.93 -8.54 -2.54
CA ASP A 49 1.43 -9.88 -2.21
C ASP A 49 0.99 -10.33 -0.81
N ASN A 50 0.79 -9.38 0.11
CA ASN A 50 0.41 -9.63 1.51
C ASN A 50 -1.04 -9.27 1.81
N PHE A 51 -1.88 -9.08 0.78
CA PHE A 51 -3.26 -8.62 0.92
C PHE A 51 -4.04 -9.39 1.99
N GLU A 52 -4.01 -10.73 1.95
CA GLU A 52 -4.77 -11.62 2.84
C GLU A 52 -4.58 -11.32 4.33
N VAL A 53 -3.39 -10.85 4.71
CA VAL A 53 -3.06 -10.48 6.09
C VAL A 53 -3.34 -8.99 6.31
N LEU A 54 -2.85 -8.14 5.43
CA LEU A 54 -2.83 -6.69 5.64
C LEU A 54 -4.23 -6.06 5.61
N HIS A 55 -5.15 -6.54 4.76
CA HIS A 55 -6.50 -5.97 4.67
C HIS A 55 -7.35 -6.16 5.95
N THR A 56 -6.91 -7.03 6.86
CA THR A 56 -7.57 -7.28 8.15
C THR A 56 -7.07 -6.37 9.28
N GLN A 57 -5.99 -5.63 9.04
CA GLN A 57 -5.34 -4.79 10.04
C GLN A 57 -6.01 -3.41 10.16
N SER A 58 -5.82 -2.77 11.31
CA SER A 58 -6.32 -1.40 11.52
C SER A 58 -5.62 -0.40 10.59
N HIS A 59 -6.33 0.66 10.23
CA HIS A 59 -5.77 1.76 9.43
C HIS A 59 -4.47 2.34 10.04
N GLN A 60 -4.45 2.59 11.36
CA GLN A 60 -3.27 3.15 12.03
C GLN A 60 -2.05 2.25 11.86
N TRP A 61 -2.21 0.95 12.14
CA TRP A 61 -1.15 -0.03 12.00
C TRP A 61 -0.63 -0.11 10.56
N LEU A 62 -1.54 -0.12 9.57
CA LEU A 62 -1.16 -0.13 8.15
C LEU A 62 -0.32 1.08 7.75
N MET A 63 -0.65 2.27 8.25
CA MET A 63 0.12 3.47 7.93
C MET A 63 1.52 3.43 8.53
N ASP A 64 1.65 2.89 9.74
CA ASP A 64 2.94 2.79 10.42
C ASP A 64 3.82 1.72 9.75
N GLU A 65 3.24 0.57 9.37
CA GLU A 65 3.91 -0.47 8.57
C GLU A 65 4.43 0.06 7.22
N ILE A 66 3.62 0.85 6.51
CA ILE A 66 4.02 1.47 5.24
C ILE A 66 5.19 2.46 5.44
N GLU A 67 5.13 3.28 6.49
CA GLU A 67 6.21 4.24 6.81
C GLU A 67 7.53 3.50 7.10
N GLU A 68 7.48 2.47 7.97
CA GLU A 68 8.64 1.66 8.32
C GLU A 68 9.24 0.94 7.10
N LEU A 69 8.39 0.41 6.21
CA LEU A 69 8.83 -0.19 4.95
C LEU A 69 9.59 0.84 4.09
N ILE A 70 9.00 2.01 3.85
CA ILE A 70 9.60 3.06 3.03
C ILE A 70 10.96 3.49 3.62
N ASP A 71 11.04 3.68 4.93
CA ASP A 71 12.27 4.12 5.59
C ASP A 71 13.37 3.05 5.56
N ARG A 72 13.01 1.78 5.70
CA ARG A 72 13.93 0.67 5.51
C ARG A 72 14.48 0.64 4.07
N ARG A 73 13.62 0.79 3.07
CA ARG A 73 14.01 0.81 1.64
C ARG A 73 14.88 2.01 1.29
N LYS A 74 14.57 3.20 1.83
CA LYS A 74 15.42 4.40 1.71
C LYS A 74 16.81 4.16 2.28
N SER A 75 16.90 3.44 3.40
CA SER A 75 18.17 3.14 4.07
C SER A 75 19.01 2.11 3.30
N GLU A 76 18.35 1.15 2.64
CA GLU A 76 19.00 0.18 1.76
C GLU A 76 19.55 0.84 0.48
N ALA A 77 18.81 1.77 -0.14
CA ALA A 77 19.22 2.45 -1.37
C ALA A 77 20.39 3.46 -1.20
N LYS A 78 20.73 3.84 0.03
CA LYS A 78 21.86 4.73 0.34
C LYS A 78 23.18 3.98 0.55
N LYS A 79 23.15 2.65 0.60
CA LYS A 79 24.33 1.79 0.70
C LYS A 79 24.87 1.49 -0.69
#